data_AF-A0A0K8SGQ5-F1
#
_entry.id   AF-A0A0K8SGQ5-F1
#
_cell.length_a   1.000
_cell.length_b   1.000
_cell.length_c   1.000
_cell.angle_alpha   90.00
_cell.angle_beta   90.00
_cell.angle_gamma   90.00
#
_symmetry.space_group_name_H-M   'P 1'
#
loop_
_entity.id
_entity.type
_entity.pdbx_description
1 polymer ?
#
loop_
_entity_poly.entity_id
_entity_poly.type
_entity_poly.pdbx_seq_one_letter_code
_entity_poly.pdbx_strand_id
1 'polypeptide(L)'
;MSHWGACQFGHDRLVHLLTENPDLLLVDHQRIMSCFTFLSKDFTQNYVYKLLLNCPQVLFEKHSEILSKLDFLNKQLGIPNSEIVTSSSLGHPLEHMRTRYEFLKRCGLYKPGSEGVKRTNPSLSDMFDTPDEQFAKQVARLSPLEFDVFTQLYALEIEDEDDLSDSDSV
;
A
#
# COMPACT_ATOMS: atom_id res chain seq x y z
N MET A 1 5.97 8.18 30.57
CA MET A 1 4.55 8.13 30.13
C MET A 1 4.56 7.64 28.69
N SER A 2 3.71 6.67 28.32
CA SER A 2 3.80 6.04 27.00
C SER A 2 3.59 7.07 25.88
N HIS A 3 4.51 7.10 24.90
CA HIS A 3 4.44 7.95 23.71
C HIS A 3 3.15 7.74 22.89
N TRP A 4 2.43 6.66 23.16
CA TRP A 4 1.21 6.22 22.49
C TRP A 4 -0.09 6.66 23.20
N GLY A 5 -0.01 7.23 24.40
CA GLY A 5 -1.20 7.61 25.17
C GLY A 5 -2.12 8.61 24.44
N ALA A 6 -1.53 9.50 23.65
CA ALA A 6 -2.25 10.50 22.86
C ALA A 6 -3.01 9.89 21.65
N CYS A 7 -2.62 8.70 21.19
CA CYS A 7 -3.33 7.98 20.13
C CYS A 7 -4.63 7.32 20.63
N GLN A 8 -4.85 7.28 21.96
CA GLN A 8 -6.05 6.78 22.64
C GLN A 8 -6.50 5.36 22.24
N PHE A 9 -5.62 4.51 21.71
CA PHE A 9 -6.01 3.19 21.17
C PHE A 9 -6.66 2.25 22.20
N GLY A 10 -6.51 2.54 23.49
CA GLY A 10 -6.90 1.63 24.57
C GLY A 10 -5.79 0.65 24.89
N HIS A 11 -5.81 0.09 26.11
CA HIS A 11 -4.74 -0.75 26.62
C HIS A 11 -4.52 -2.00 25.77
N ASP A 12 -5.56 -2.82 25.56
CA ASP A 12 -5.44 -4.11 24.89
C ASP A 12 -4.96 -3.98 23.45
N ARG A 13 -5.46 -2.97 22.73
CA ARG A 13 -5.04 -2.68 21.36
C ARG A 13 -3.60 -2.19 21.31
N LEU A 14 -3.21 -1.32 22.24
CA LEU A 14 -1.83 -0.85 22.29
C LEU A 14 -0.86 -2.01 22.60
N VAL A 15 -1.22 -2.89 23.53
CA VAL A 15 -0.41 -4.09 23.84
C VAL A 15 -0.31 -4.99 22.61
N HIS A 16 -1.42 -5.24 21.90
CA HIS A 16 -1.42 -6.01 20.66
C HIS A 16 -0.53 -5.38 19.59
N LEU A 17 -0.67 -4.08 19.32
CA LEU A 17 0.15 -3.35 18.34
C LEU A 17 1.65 -3.49 18.63
N LEU A 18 2.06 -3.30 19.88
CA LEU A 18 3.47 -3.36 20.27
C LEU A 18 4.01 -4.79 20.35
N THR A 19 3.15 -5.79 20.51
CA THR A 19 3.55 -7.21 20.49
C THR A 19 3.79 -7.67 19.07
N GLU A 20 2.91 -7.31 18.13
CA GLU A 20 3.06 -7.65 16.71
C GLU A 20 4.18 -6.84 16.03
N ASN A 21 4.43 -5.61 16.51
CA ASN A 21 5.44 -4.71 15.95
C ASN A 21 6.35 -4.15 17.07
N PRO A 22 7.28 -4.95 17.61
CA PRO A 22 8.10 -4.56 18.77
C PRO A 22 9.01 -3.36 18.50
N ASP A 23 9.44 -3.16 17.25
CA ASP A 23 10.28 -2.04 16.84
C ASP A 23 9.60 -0.68 17.04
N LEU A 24 8.26 -0.65 17.15
CA LEU A 24 7.50 0.55 17.46
C LEU A 24 7.82 1.13 18.84
N LEU A 25 8.41 0.35 19.74
CA LEU A 25 8.91 0.83 21.03
C LEU A 25 10.12 1.76 20.88
N LEU A 26 10.84 1.67 19.75
CA LEU A 26 12.04 2.44 19.48
C LEU A 26 11.77 3.72 18.69
N VAL A 27 10.53 3.90 18.20
CA VAL A 27 10.14 5.06 17.40
C VAL A 27 9.94 6.28 18.29
N ASP A 28 10.44 7.43 17.85
CA ASP A 28 10.29 8.68 18.58
C ASP A 28 8.83 9.16 18.62
N HIS A 29 8.47 9.83 19.72
CA HIS A 29 7.11 10.31 19.94
C HIS A 29 6.63 11.28 18.86
N GLN A 30 7.51 12.13 18.36
CA GLN A 30 7.18 13.18 17.40
C GLN A 30 6.78 12.57 16.06
N ARG A 31 7.49 11.53 15.62
CA ARG A 31 7.15 10.76 14.42
C ARG A 31 5.82 10.02 14.57
N ILE A 32 5.59 9.35 15.70
CA ILE A 32 4.31 8.68 15.99
C ILE A 32 3.17 9.69 15.91
N MET A 33 3.30 10.83 16.59
CA MET A 33 2.27 11.86 16.63
C MET A 33 2.04 12.52 15.27
N SER A 34 3.11 12.81 14.52
CA SER A 34 3.02 13.38 13.17
C SER A 34 2.23 12.47 12.24
N CYS A 35 2.60 11.19 12.19
CA CYS A 35 1.92 10.20 11.35
C CYS A 35 0.47 9.97 11.81
N PHE A 36 0.24 9.84 13.12
CA PHE A 36 -1.11 9.69 13.68
C PHE A 36 -2.01 10.88 13.34
N THR A 37 -1.53 12.11 13.54
CA THR A 37 -2.29 13.33 13.21
C THR A 37 -2.54 13.44 11.71
N PHE A 38 -1.58 13.04 10.87
CA PHE A 38 -1.77 13.01 9.43
C PHE A 38 -2.86 12.00 9.02
N LEU A 39 -2.75 10.73 9.43
CA LEU A 39 -3.70 9.68 9.08
C LEU A 39 -5.10 9.96 9.65
N SER A 40 -5.18 10.57 10.84
CA SER A 40 -6.48 10.89 11.49
C SER A 40 -7.31 11.94 10.75
N LYS A 41 -6.79 12.58 9.69
CA LYS A 41 -7.57 13.49 8.84
C LYS A 41 -8.61 12.73 8.01
N ASP A 42 -8.23 11.58 7.48
CA ASP A 42 -9.03 10.79 6.53
C ASP A 42 -9.45 9.43 7.09
N PHE A 43 -8.84 8.99 8.19
CA PHE A 43 -9.11 7.71 8.84
C PHE A 43 -9.64 7.88 10.26
N THR A 44 -10.61 7.04 10.62
CA THR A 44 -11.00 6.90 12.03
C THR A 44 -9.82 6.36 12.84
N GLN A 45 -9.79 6.66 14.12
CA GLN A 45 -8.77 6.13 15.04
C GLN A 45 -8.64 4.59 14.99
N ASN A 46 -9.75 3.87 14.78
CA ASN A 46 -9.76 2.42 14.61
C ASN A 46 -9.04 1.98 13.32
N TYR A 47 -9.17 2.75 12.25
CA TYR A 47 -8.46 2.50 11.00
C TYR A 47 -6.99 2.87 11.11
N VAL A 48 -6.65 3.96 11.79
CA VAL A 48 -5.24 4.30 12.08
C VAL A 48 -4.57 3.18 12.87
N TYR A 49 -5.24 2.65 13.91
CA TYR A 49 -4.75 1.48 14.65
C TYR A 49 -4.47 0.29 13.73
N LYS A 50 -5.41 -0.08 12.84
CA LYS A 50 -5.24 -1.19 11.90
C LYS A 50 -4.13 -0.95 10.89
N LEU A 51 -4.00 0.28 10.38
CA LEU A 51 -2.91 0.66 9.47
C LEU A 51 -1.56 0.51 10.15
N LEU A 52 -1.39 1.00 11.38
CA LEU A 52 -0.12 0.86 12.10
C LEU A 52 0.18 -0.60 12.47
N LEU A 53 -0.87 -1.42 12.66
CA LEU A 53 -0.74 -2.85 12.94
C LEU A 53 -0.28 -3.64 11.69
N ASN A 54 -0.89 -3.38 10.54
CA ASN A 54 -0.66 -4.13 9.30
C ASN A 54 0.46 -3.52 8.44
N CYS A 55 0.71 -2.22 8.57
CA CYS A 55 1.66 -1.45 7.76
C CYS A 55 2.52 -0.54 8.68
N PRO A 56 3.29 -1.07 9.64
CA PRO A 56 4.13 -0.25 10.53
C PRO A 56 5.12 0.64 9.76
N GLN A 57 5.47 0.28 8.51
CA GLN A 57 6.38 1.01 7.63
C GLN A 57 5.92 2.45 7.37
N VAL A 58 4.61 2.70 7.39
CA VAL A 58 4.04 4.03 7.13
C VAL A 58 4.47 5.09 8.15
N LEU A 59 4.97 4.68 9.32
CA LEU A 59 5.56 5.61 10.30
C LEU A 59 6.87 6.23 9.83
N PHE A 60 7.57 5.57 8.91
CA PHE A 60 8.90 5.98 8.44
C PHE A 60 8.85 6.68 7.07
N GLU A 61 7.70 6.66 6.41
CA GLU A 61 7.48 7.28 5.11
C GLU A 61 7.13 8.77 5.22
N LYS A 62 7.37 9.51 4.14
CA LYS A 62 6.91 10.90 4.05
C LYS A 62 5.39 10.90 3.86
N HIS A 63 4.72 11.91 4.41
CA HIS A 63 3.27 12.08 4.21
C HIS A 63 2.87 12.18 2.73
N SER A 64 3.75 12.73 1.88
CA SER A 64 3.53 12.78 0.42
C SER A 64 3.53 11.38 -0.21
N GLU A 65 4.41 10.48 0.23
CA GLU A 65 4.49 9.11 -0.28
C GLU A 65 3.25 8.31 0.11
N ILE A 66 2.82 8.44 1.37
CA ILE A 66 1.56 7.83 1.86
C ILE A 66 0.38 8.37 1.05
N LEU A 67 0.32 9.67 0.80
CA LEU A 67 -0.75 10.28 0.00
C LEU A 67 -0.76 9.75 -1.44
N SER A 68 0.41 9.62 -2.09
CA SER A 68 0.50 9.05 -3.44
C SER A 68 -0.01 7.61 -3.50
N LYS A 69 0.30 6.78 -2.48
CA LYS A 69 -0.24 5.42 -2.39
C LYS A 69 -1.76 5.40 -2.14
N LEU A 70 -2.26 6.27 -1.28
CA LEU A 70 -3.70 6.40 -1.02
C LEU A 70 -4.45 6.90 -2.24
N ASP A 71 -3.89 7.83 -3.01
CA ASP A 71 -4.46 8.31 -4.26
C ASP A 71 -4.51 7.21 -5.31
N PHE A 72 -3.44 6.41 -5.44
CA PHE A 72 -3.44 5.22 -6.28
C PHE A 72 -4.55 4.24 -5.88
N LEU A 73 -4.64 3.85 -4.61
CA LEU A 73 -5.63 2.87 -4.16
C LEU A 73 -7.08 3.39 -4.20
N ASN A 74 -7.33 4.57 -3.63
CA ASN A 74 -8.70 5.11 -3.53
C ASN A 74 -9.18 5.73 -4.84
N LYS A 75 -8.39 6.61 -5.45
CA LYS A 75 -8.86 7.42 -6.60
C LYS A 75 -8.71 6.67 -7.92
N GLN A 76 -7.59 5.98 -8.13
CA GLN A 76 -7.34 5.26 -9.39
C GLN A 76 -7.97 3.87 -9.39
N LEU A 77 -7.84 3.12 -8.28
CA LEU A 77 -8.35 1.75 -8.22
C LEU A 77 -9.76 1.62 -7.63
N GLY A 78 -10.31 2.66 -7.01
CA GLY A 78 -11.66 2.62 -6.43
C GLY A 78 -11.76 1.73 -5.19
N ILE A 79 -10.65 1.52 -4.48
CA ILE A 79 -10.57 0.63 -3.33
C ILE A 79 -10.96 1.40 -2.07
N PRO A 80 -11.96 0.97 -1.29
CA PRO A 80 -12.39 1.69 -0.10
C PRO A 80 -11.38 1.56 1.03
N ASN A 81 -11.25 2.62 1.84
CA ASN A 81 -10.43 2.64 3.05
C ASN A 81 -10.64 1.41 3.97
N SER A 82 -11.85 0.85 4.04
CA SER A 82 -12.14 -0.34 4.86
C SER A 82 -11.36 -1.59 4.42
N GLU A 83 -11.02 -1.70 3.14
CA GLU A 83 -10.25 -2.80 2.58
C GLU A 83 -8.75 -2.52 2.67
N ILE A 84 -8.33 -1.28 2.38
CA ILE A 84 -6.94 -0.82 2.51
C ILE A 84 -6.42 -1.14 3.91
N VAL A 85 -7.16 -0.72 4.95
CA VAL A 85 -6.75 -0.85 6.36
C VAL A 85 -6.67 -2.30 6.84
N THR A 86 -7.26 -3.26 6.12
CA THR A 86 -7.21 -4.70 6.45
C THR A 86 -6.14 -5.47 5.72
N SER A 87 -5.46 -4.83 4.76
CA SER A 87 -4.34 -5.41 4.00
C SER A 87 -3.00 -4.83 4.49
N SER A 88 -1.89 -5.36 3.99
CA SER A 88 -0.57 -4.75 4.18
C SER A 88 -0.15 -3.87 2.98
N SER A 89 -1.10 -3.58 2.07
CA SER A 89 -0.85 -2.92 0.79
C SER A 89 -0.12 -1.57 0.91
N LEU A 90 -0.48 -0.77 1.92
CA LEU A 90 0.11 0.56 2.11
C LEU A 90 1.57 0.51 2.56
N GLY A 91 2.01 -0.62 3.13
CA GLY A 91 3.41 -0.85 3.53
C GLY A 91 4.36 -1.11 2.35
N HIS A 92 3.85 -1.39 1.15
CA HIS A 92 4.69 -1.63 -0.04
C HIS A 92 5.01 -0.32 -0.77
N PRO A 93 6.17 -0.23 -1.46
CA PRO A 93 6.48 0.91 -2.32
C PRO A 93 5.42 1.11 -3.41
N LEU A 94 5.18 2.37 -3.81
CA LEU A 94 4.21 2.69 -4.85
C LEU A 94 4.54 1.99 -6.18
N GLU A 95 5.83 1.91 -6.54
CA GLU A 95 6.27 1.25 -7.77
C GLU A 95 5.98 -0.25 -7.80
N HIS A 96 6.09 -0.92 -6.65
CA HIS A 96 5.67 -2.33 -6.50
C HIS A 96 4.17 -2.47 -6.80
N MET A 97 3.36 -1.57 -6.25
CA MET A 97 1.91 -1.59 -6.44
C MET A 97 1.53 -1.32 -7.90
N ARG A 98 2.15 -0.31 -8.53
CA ARG A 98 1.93 0.05 -9.94
C ARG A 98 2.32 -1.09 -10.88
N THR A 99 3.51 -1.66 -10.69
CA THR A 99 4.03 -2.75 -11.52
C THR A 99 3.10 -3.97 -11.50
N ARG A 100 2.71 -4.41 -10.30
CA ARG A 100 1.83 -5.58 -10.17
C ARG A 100 0.41 -5.32 -10.68
N TYR A 101 -0.10 -4.11 -10.45
CA TYR A 101 -1.38 -3.69 -10.99
C TYR A 101 -1.35 -3.70 -12.54
N GLU A 102 -0.34 -3.09 -13.15
CA GLU A 102 -0.24 -2.98 -14.61
C GLU A 102 -0.04 -4.36 -15.24
N PHE A 103 0.74 -5.24 -14.60
CA PHE A 103 0.86 -6.64 -15.02
C PHE A 103 -0.49 -7.34 -15.05
N LEU A 104 -1.25 -7.31 -13.95
CA LEU A 104 -2.59 -7.93 -13.88
C LEU A 104 -3.57 -7.31 -14.88
N LYS A 105 -3.49 -6.01 -15.11
CA LYS A 105 -4.30 -5.29 -16.10
C LYS A 105 -3.98 -5.76 -17.51
N ARG A 106 -2.70 -5.84 -17.89
CA ARG A 106 -2.26 -6.30 -19.22
C ARG A 106 -2.52 -7.78 -19.46
N CYS A 107 -2.51 -8.60 -18.40
CA CYS A 107 -2.97 -10.00 -18.46
C CYS A 107 -4.50 -10.15 -18.51
N GLY A 108 -5.27 -9.06 -18.38
CA GLY A 108 -6.74 -9.09 -18.37
C GLY A 108 -7.35 -9.64 -17.08
N LEU A 109 -6.55 -9.80 -16.02
CA LEU A 109 -6.95 -10.29 -14.70
C LEU A 109 -7.42 -9.18 -13.76
N TYR A 110 -7.09 -7.93 -14.06
CA TYR A 110 -7.66 -6.76 -13.41
C TYR A 110 -8.48 -5.93 -14.40
N LYS A 111 -9.73 -5.63 -14.06
CA LYS A 111 -10.64 -4.79 -14.85
C LYS A 111 -10.90 -3.46 -14.12
N PRO A 112 -10.47 -2.31 -14.66
CA PRO A 112 -10.81 -1.00 -14.12
C PRO A 112 -12.32 -0.74 -14.14
N GLY A 113 -12.84 -0.03 -13.14
CA GLY A 113 -14.24 0.39 -13.09
C GLY A 113 -15.26 -0.71 -12.77
N SER A 114 -14.84 -1.91 -12.34
CA SER A 114 -15.76 -2.99 -11.94
C SER A 114 -16.34 -2.81 -10.53
N GLU A 115 -16.57 -1.57 -10.08
CA GLU A 115 -17.13 -1.29 -8.76
C GLU A 115 -18.56 -1.85 -8.66
N GLY A 116 -18.89 -2.52 -7.54
CA GLY A 116 -20.24 -2.99 -7.24
C GLY A 116 -20.71 -4.30 -7.89
N VAL A 117 -20.05 -4.78 -8.95
CA VAL A 117 -20.24 -6.16 -9.44
C VAL A 117 -19.24 -7.05 -8.68
N LYS A 118 -19.66 -8.23 -8.19
CA LYS A 118 -18.81 -9.22 -7.49
C LYS A 118 -17.37 -9.14 -8.04
N ARG A 119 -16.46 -8.56 -7.25
CA ARG A 119 -15.10 -8.23 -7.74
C ARG A 119 -14.48 -9.51 -8.26
N THR A 120 -14.27 -9.53 -9.57
CA THR A 120 -13.48 -10.58 -10.23
C THR A 120 -11.99 -10.28 -10.13
N ASN A 121 -11.64 -9.03 -9.81
CA ASN A 121 -10.28 -8.61 -9.55
C ASN A 121 -9.74 -9.29 -8.28
N PRO A 122 -8.44 -9.65 -8.25
CA PRO A 122 -7.79 -10.18 -7.06
C PRO A 122 -7.87 -9.22 -5.87
N SER A 123 -7.75 -9.76 -4.64
CA SER A 123 -7.73 -8.94 -3.42
C SER A 123 -6.44 -8.14 -3.30
N LEU A 124 -6.42 -7.06 -2.51
CA LEU A 124 -5.19 -6.29 -2.25
C LEU A 124 -4.04 -7.16 -1.73
N SER A 125 -4.36 -8.13 -0.86
CA SER A 125 -3.34 -9.01 -0.31
C SER A 125 -2.79 -9.99 -1.35
N ASP A 126 -3.64 -10.52 -2.24
CA ASP A 126 -3.16 -11.32 -3.37
C ASP A 126 -2.27 -10.48 -4.28
N MET A 127 -2.69 -9.25 -4.58
CA MET A 127 -1.98 -8.35 -5.48
C MET A 127 -0.62 -7.92 -4.91
N PHE A 128 -0.55 -7.48 -3.66
CA PHE A 128 0.62 -6.76 -3.15
C PHE A 128 1.37 -7.48 -2.04
N ASP A 129 0.69 -8.30 -1.23
CA ASP A 129 1.29 -8.90 -0.02
C ASP A 129 1.93 -10.27 -0.30
N THR A 130 1.66 -10.89 -1.47
CA THR A 130 2.24 -12.18 -1.85
C THR A 130 3.68 -12.05 -2.35
N PRO A 131 4.59 -13.00 -2.08
CA PRO A 131 5.91 -13.04 -2.72
C PRO A 131 5.82 -13.15 -4.25
N ASP A 132 6.79 -12.59 -4.99
CA ASP A 132 6.76 -12.52 -6.46
C ASP A 132 6.49 -13.87 -7.14
N GLU A 133 7.11 -14.95 -6.66
CA GLU A 133 6.90 -16.28 -7.21
C GLU A 133 5.44 -16.75 -7.06
N GLN A 134 4.82 -16.49 -5.91
CA GLN A 134 3.43 -16.85 -5.64
C GLN A 134 2.47 -15.93 -6.37
N PHE A 135 2.76 -14.63 -6.41
CA PHE A 135 2.02 -13.65 -7.20
C PHE A 135 1.94 -14.10 -8.67
N ALA A 136 3.08 -14.38 -9.31
CA ALA A 136 3.14 -14.79 -10.70
C ALA A 136 2.34 -16.08 -10.94
N LYS A 137 2.58 -17.13 -10.15
CA LYS A 137 1.97 -18.45 -10.37
C LYS A 137 0.51 -18.54 -9.99
N GLN A 138 0.12 -17.95 -8.86
CA GLN A 138 -1.19 -18.19 -8.24
C GLN A 138 -2.18 -17.07 -8.56
N VAL A 139 -1.71 -15.83 -8.62
CA VAL A 139 -2.55 -14.66 -8.89
C VAL A 139 -2.59 -14.36 -10.38
N ALA A 140 -1.41 -14.20 -11.01
CA ALA A 140 -1.31 -13.90 -12.43
C ALA A 140 -1.40 -15.13 -13.35
N ARG A 141 -1.24 -16.34 -12.79
CA ARG A 141 -1.26 -17.62 -13.53
C ARG A 141 -0.24 -17.70 -14.67
N LEU A 142 0.92 -17.08 -14.45
CA LEU A 142 2.06 -17.04 -15.36
C LEU A 142 3.33 -17.54 -14.65
N SER A 143 4.40 -17.70 -15.41
CA SER A 143 5.71 -18.06 -14.86
C SER A 143 6.35 -16.88 -14.12
N PRO A 144 7.16 -17.14 -13.07
CA PRO A 144 7.94 -16.09 -12.43
C PRO A 144 8.88 -15.35 -13.38
N LEU A 145 9.38 -16.03 -14.42
CA LEU A 145 10.24 -15.41 -15.44
C LEU A 145 9.48 -14.38 -16.27
N GLU A 146 8.23 -14.66 -16.66
CA GLU A 146 7.40 -13.68 -17.39
C GLU A 146 7.16 -12.42 -16.55
N PHE A 147 6.95 -12.59 -15.23
CA PHE A 147 6.79 -11.45 -14.33
C PHE A 147 8.10 -10.66 -14.17
N ASP A 148 9.24 -11.32 -13.95
CA ASP A 148 10.55 -10.67 -13.84
C ASP A 148 10.92 -9.87 -15.10
N VAL A 149 10.75 -10.47 -16.28
CA VAL A 149 10.95 -9.78 -17.56
C VAL A 149 10.00 -8.60 -17.71
N PHE A 150 8.74 -8.75 -17.32
CA PHE A 150 7.77 -7.66 -17.35
C PHE A 150 8.19 -6.50 -16.45
N THR A 151 8.63 -6.76 -15.22
CA THR A 151 9.09 -5.72 -14.29
C THR A 151 10.23 -4.89 -14.87
N GLN A 152 11.19 -5.55 -15.55
CA GLN A 152 12.30 -4.86 -16.20
C GLN A 152 11.84 -4.00 -17.38
N LEU A 153 10.96 -4.53 -18.24
CA LEU A 153 10.41 -3.79 -19.38
C LEU A 153 9.55 -2.61 -18.91
N TYR A 154 8.71 -2.81 -17.91
CA TYR A 154 7.83 -1.78 -17.39
C TYR A 154 8.59 -0.63 -16.72
N ALA A 155 9.70 -0.93 -16.05
CA ALA A 155 10.58 0.12 -15.50
C ALA A 155 11.14 1.01 -16.62
N LEU A 156 11.59 0.42 -17.74
CA LEU A 156 12.06 1.18 -18.91
C LEU A 156 10.93 2.00 -19.56
N GLU A 157 9.72 1.44 -19.66
CA GLU A 157 8.55 2.15 -20.19
C GLU A 157 8.23 3.42 -19.38
N ILE A 158 8.35 3.37 -18.04
CA ILE A 158 8.12 4.53 -17.17
C ILE A 158 9.23 5.58 -17.34
N GLU A 159 10.49 5.14 -17.39
CA GLU A 159 11.63 6.04 -17.59
C GLU A 159 11.50 6.82 -18.91
N ASP A 160 11.12 6.13 -19.99
CA ASP A 160 10.88 6.76 -21.31
C ASP A 160 9.70 7.74 -21.28
N GLU A 161 8.63 7.45 -20.53
CA GLU A 161 7.46 8.35 -20.38
C GLU A 161 7.82 9.63 -19.60
N ASP A 162 8.61 9.51 -18.54
CA ASP A 162 9.04 10.64 -17.71
C ASP A 162 9.96 11.59 -18.51
N ASP A 163 10.92 11.05 -19.26
CA ASP A 163 11.84 11.83 -20.11
C ASP A 163 11.10 12.66 -21.19
N LEU A 164 10.03 12.10 -21.76
CA LEU A 164 9.20 12.81 -22.74
C LEU A 164 8.39 13.94 -22.10
N SER A 165 7.91 13.75 -20.87
CA SER A 165 7.12 14.76 -20.15
C SER A 165 7.92 16.00 -19.74
N ASP A 166 9.21 15.82 -19.41
CA ASP A 166 10.11 16.92 -19.09
C ASP A 166 10.54 17.70 -20.35
N SER A 167 10.61 17.04 -21.52
CA SER A 167 10.96 17.70 -22.78
C SER A 167 9.84 18.61 -23.33
N ASP A 168 8.58 18.33 -23.03
CA ASP A 168 7.42 19.15 -23.47
C ASP A 168 7.15 20.36 -22.53
N SER A 169 7.94 20.50 -21.46
CA SER A 169 7.79 21.53 -20.43
C SER A 169 8.73 22.75 -20.60
N VAL A 170 9.46 22.85 -21.72
CA VAL A 170 10.50 23.89 -21.99
C VAL A 170 10.12 24.83 -23.13
#